data_AF-A0A4Q4KMT7-F1
#
_entry.id   AF-A0A4Q4KMT7-F1
#
_cell.length_a   1.000
_cell.length_b   1.000
_cell.length_c   1.000
_cell.angle_alpha   90.00
_cell.angle_beta   90.00
_cell.angle_gamma   90.00
#
_symmetry.space_group_name_H-M   'P 1'
#
loop_
_entity.id
_entity.type
_entity.pdbx_description
1 polymer ?
#
loop_
_entity_poly.entity_id
_entity_poly.type
_entity_poly.pdbx_seq_one_letter_code
_entity_poly.pdbx_strand_id
1 'polypeptide(L)'
;MGDTQTITFREDIFENHPNCFNGWSEDYVQLIIKEALKVLNYKGDVDKVTFSKYACQKLDESNRYSEVCYVATNQPGFFFIMRDMVDHINVVYNRWD
;
A
#
# COMPACT_ATOMS: atom_id res chain seq x y z
N MET A 1 -3.23 -11.95 -13.09
CA MET A 1 -2.76 -10.67 -12.51
C MET A 1 -1.78 -10.11 -13.52
N GLY A 2 -2.01 -8.88 -13.99
CA GLY A 2 -1.10 -8.21 -14.93
C GLY A 2 0.16 -7.70 -14.24
N ASP A 3 1.16 -7.32 -15.03
CA ASP A 3 2.52 -6.97 -14.59
C ASP A 3 2.54 -5.73 -13.69
N THR A 4 1.73 -4.72 -14.03
CA THR A 4 1.50 -3.51 -13.25
C THR A 4 0.01 -3.24 -13.14
N GLN A 5 -0.47 -2.95 -11.93
CA GLN A 5 -1.86 -2.59 -11.67
C GLN A 5 -1.96 -1.55 -10.58
N THR A 6 -2.96 -0.68 -10.67
CA THR A 6 -3.26 0.34 -9.67
C THR A 6 -4.64 0.08 -9.07
N ILE A 7 -4.72 0.15 -7.74
CA ILE A 7 -5.97 0.09 -6.98
C ILE A 7 -6.10 1.37 -6.20
N THR A 8 -7.30 1.95 -6.21
CA THR A 8 -7.62 3.12 -5.40
C THR A 8 -8.69 2.72 -4.39
N PHE A 9 -8.39 2.95 -3.11
CA PHE A 9 -9.31 2.74 -2.00
C PHE A 9 -9.75 4.09 -1.46
N ARG A 10 -11.00 4.18 -0.97
CA ARG A 10 -11.35 5.25 -0.02
C ARG A 10 -10.74 4.89 1.32
N GLU A 11 -10.11 5.83 2.01
CA GLU A 11 -9.38 5.53 3.25
C GLU A 11 -10.30 5.14 4.42
N ASP A 12 -11.55 5.60 4.40
CA ASP A 12 -12.56 5.30 5.42
C ASP A 12 -12.88 3.81 5.56
N ILE A 13 -12.61 2.99 4.55
CA ILE A 13 -12.77 1.52 4.66
C ILE A 13 -11.81 0.90 5.69
N PHE A 14 -10.76 1.63 6.10
CA PHE A 14 -9.77 1.21 7.08
C PHE A 14 -9.91 1.94 8.43
N GLU A 15 -11.07 2.53 8.72
CA GLU A 15 -11.34 3.34 9.93
C GLU A 15 -11.00 2.66 11.26
N ASN A 16 -10.99 1.33 11.30
CA ASN A 16 -10.66 0.55 12.50
C ASN A 16 -9.15 0.53 12.82
N HIS A 17 -8.29 1.02 11.93
CA HIS A 17 -6.84 1.07 12.16
C HIS A 17 -6.42 2.44 12.73
N PRO A 18 -5.58 2.52 13.77
CA PRO A 18 -5.18 3.78 14.40
C PRO A 18 -4.41 4.76 13.49
N ASN A 19 -3.86 4.26 12.38
CA ASN A 19 -3.15 5.06 11.36
C ASN A 19 -4.04 5.51 10.19
N CYS A 20 -5.33 5.18 10.19
CA CYS A 20 -6.30 5.79 9.28
C CYS A 20 -6.25 7.33 9.43
N PHE A 21 -5.97 8.05 8.34
CA PHE A 21 -5.71 9.50 8.31
C PHE A 21 -4.55 10.00 9.18
N ASN A 22 -3.74 9.10 9.74
CA ASN A 22 -2.72 9.42 10.73
C ASN A 22 -1.35 8.81 10.36
N GLY A 23 -0.90 9.14 9.14
CA GLY A 23 0.41 8.75 8.59
C GLY A 23 0.51 7.29 8.14
N TRP A 24 1.74 6.84 7.86
CA TRP A 24 2.03 5.49 7.39
C TRP A 24 2.85 4.71 8.41
N SER A 25 2.26 3.62 8.91
CA SER A 25 2.97 2.60 9.68
C SER A 25 3.03 1.31 8.88
N GLU A 26 4.00 0.45 9.19
CA GLU A 26 4.23 -0.78 8.43
C GLU A 26 3.03 -1.74 8.52
N ASP A 27 2.41 -1.85 9.70
CA ASP A 27 1.20 -2.64 9.94
C ASP A 27 -0.02 -2.12 9.17
N TYR A 28 -0.19 -0.80 9.10
CA TYR A 28 -1.27 -0.18 8.33
C TYR A 28 -1.11 -0.45 6.84
N VAL A 29 0.12 -0.28 6.35
CA VAL A 29 0.49 -0.57 4.97
C VAL A 29 0.33 -2.07 4.65
N GLN A 30 0.61 -2.95 5.61
CA GLN A 30 0.35 -4.38 5.49
C GLN A 30 -1.14 -4.70 5.34
N LEU A 31 -2.00 -4.07 6.15
CA LEU A 31 -3.46 -4.21 6.00
C LEU A 31 -3.90 -3.82 4.58
N ILE A 32 -3.45 -2.66 4.10
CA ILE A 32 -3.80 -2.13 2.78
C ILE A 32 -3.31 -3.04 1.65
N ILE A 33 -2.06 -3.52 1.71
CA ILE A 33 -1.51 -4.43 0.70
C ILE A 33 -2.29 -5.75 0.67
N LYS A 34 -2.68 -6.29 1.83
CA LYS A 34 -3.48 -7.52 1.88
C LYS A 34 -4.83 -7.32 1.20
N GLU A 35 -5.52 -6.21 1.46
CA GLU A 35 -6.76 -5.88 0.76
C GLU A 35 -6.54 -5.65 -0.75
N ALA A 36 -5.47 -4.97 -1.14
CA ALA A 36 -5.10 -4.80 -2.55
C ALA A 36 -4.91 -6.15 -3.26
N LEU A 37 -4.21 -7.10 -2.63
CA LEU A 37 -3.98 -8.43 -3.18
C LEU A 37 -5.27 -9.25 -3.32
N LYS A 38 -6.22 -9.10 -2.41
CA LYS A 38 -7.56 -9.70 -2.54
C LYS A 38 -8.29 -9.14 -3.75
N VAL A 39 -8.32 -7.82 -3.92
CA VAL A 39 -8.95 -7.14 -5.08
C VAL A 39 -8.28 -7.56 -6.40
N LEU A 40 -6.96 -7.70 -6.40
CA LEU A 40 -6.18 -8.14 -7.57
C LEU A 40 -6.33 -9.64 -7.89
N ASN A 41 -7.11 -10.39 -7.10
CA ASN A 41 -7.28 -11.84 -7.21
C ASN A 41 -5.93 -12.57 -7.21
N TYR A 42 -5.03 -12.19 -6.30
CA TYR A 42 -3.75 -12.87 -6.13
C TYR A 42 -3.99 -14.35 -5.78
N LYS A 43 -3.34 -15.25 -6.52
CA LYS A 43 -3.53 -16.71 -6.39
C LYS A 43 -2.76 -17.33 -5.22
N GLY A 44 -1.83 -16.59 -4.62
CA GLY A 44 -1.06 -17.06 -3.47
C GLY A 44 -1.78 -16.80 -2.15
N ASP A 45 -1.14 -17.23 -1.06
CA ASP A 45 -1.64 -17.01 0.30
C ASP A 45 -1.30 -15.59 0.76
N VAL A 46 -2.31 -14.71 0.79
CA VAL A 46 -2.18 -13.29 1.17
C VAL A 46 -1.64 -13.14 2.59
N ASP A 47 -1.93 -14.09 3.49
CA ASP A 47 -1.46 -14.03 4.87
C ASP A 47 0.00 -14.44 5.04
N LYS A 48 0.59 -15.10 4.05
CA LYS A 48 2.02 -15.43 3.99
C LYS A 48 2.87 -14.36 3.32
N VAL A 49 2.27 -13.27 2.84
CA VAL A 49 3.03 -12.18 2.22
C VAL A 49 3.81 -11.43 3.31
N THR A 50 5.13 -11.52 3.22
CA THR A 50 6.08 -10.86 4.13
C THR A 50 6.81 -9.73 3.43
N PHE A 51 6.99 -8.63 4.13
CA PHE A 51 7.77 -7.49 3.65
C PHE A 51 9.27 -7.80 3.75
N SER A 52 9.98 -7.60 2.66
CA SER A 52 11.44 -7.66 2.62
C SER A 52 12.06 -6.26 2.78
N LYS A 53 11.32 -5.22 2.41
CA LYS A 53 11.71 -3.82 2.62
C LYS A 53 10.47 -2.94 2.78
N TYR A 54 10.54 -2.03 3.75
CA TYR A 54 9.57 -0.97 3.97
C TYR A 54 10.32 0.37 4.07
N ALA A 55 9.93 1.35 3.26
CA ALA A 55 10.50 2.68 3.31
C ALA A 55 9.45 3.72 2.87
N CYS A 56 9.25 4.76 3.66
CA CYS A 56 8.41 5.89 3.30
C CYS A 56 9.25 7.16 3.18
N GLN A 57 8.90 7.99 2.21
CA GLN A 57 9.57 9.25 1.98
C GLN A 57 8.52 10.33 1.69
N LYS A 58 8.63 11.45 2.40
CA LYS A 58 7.92 12.68 2.06
C LYS A 58 8.58 13.33 0.86
N LEU A 59 7.79 13.64 -0.16
CA LEU A 59 8.28 14.37 -1.33
C LEU A 59 8.38 15.87 -1.05
N ASP A 60 7.52 16.38 -0.18
CA ASP A 60 7.51 17.75 0.31
C ASP A 60 7.27 17.75 1.82
N GLU A 61 8.31 18.12 2.58
CA GLU A 61 8.28 18.16 4.05
C GLU A 61 7.20 19.09 4.62
N SER A 62 6.76 20.09 3.84
CA SER A 62 5.69 21.01 4.24
C SER A 62 4.30 20.42 4.05
N ASN A 63 4.17 19.36 3.25
CA ASN A 63 2.89 18.73 2.93
C ASN A 63 2.82 17.30 3.48
N ARG A 64 2.03 17.11 4.54
CA ARG A 64 1.80 15.80 5.18
C ARG A 64 1.18 14.72 4.28
N TYR A 65 0.63 15.10 3.13
CA TYR A 65 0.01 14.20 2.16
C TYR A 65 0.95 13.80 1.01
N SER A 66 2.17 14.36 0.97
CA SER A 66 3.16 14.08 -0.08
C SER A 66 3.98 12.80 0.16
N GLU A 67 3.63 12.03 1.19
CA GLU A 67 4.39 10.86 1.60
C GLU A 67 4.03 9.63 0.74
N VAL A 68 5.07 8.99 0.18
CA VAL A 68 4.96 7.77 -0.61
C VAL A 68 5.75 6.66 0.08
N CYS A 69 5.10 5.52 0.27
CA CYS A 69 5.72 4.32 0.82
C CYS A 69 6.05 3.32 -0.29
N TYR A 70 7.30 2.89 -0.34
CA TYR A 70 7.75 1.75 -1.10
C TYR A 70 7.77 0.50 -0.22
N VAL A 71 7.16 -0.57 -0.73
CA VAL A 71 7.15 -1.87 -0.06
C VAL A 71 7.62 -2.94 -1.03
N ALA A 72 8.73 -3.59 -0.70
CA ALA A 72 9.17 -4.80 -1.38
C ALA A 72 8.65 -6.02 -0.60
N THR A 73 8.12 -7.01 -1.31
CA THR A 73 7.71 -8.29 -0.72
C THR A 73 8.58 -9.41 -1.26
N ASN A 74 8.73 -10.50 -0.51
CA ASN A 74 9.40 -11.70 -1.04
C ASN A 74 8.63 -12.28 -2.24
N GLN A 75 7.31 -12.24 -2.16
CA GLN A 75 6.33 -12.53 -3.21
C GLN A 75 5.08 -11.70 -2.87
N PRO A 76 4.32 -11.15 -3.84
CA PRO A 76 4.45 -11.35 -5.28
C PRO A 76 5.23 -10.28 -6.07
N GLY A 77 5.67 -9.21 -5.42
CA GLY A 77 6.20 -8.05 -6.12
C GLY A 77 6.60 -6.91 -5.20
N PHE A 78 6.48 -5.69 -5.70
CA PHE A 78 6.64 -4.48 -4.91
C PHE A 78 5.47 -3.51 -5.12
N PHE A 79 5.30 -2.61 -4.17
CA PHE A 79 4.18 -1.68 -4.10
C PHE A 79 4.68 -0.27 -3.88
N PHE A 80 3.98 0.69 -4.49
CA PHE A 80 4.00 2.09 -4.06
C PHE A 80 2.63 2.43 -3.48
N ILE A 81 2.63 3.08 -2.33
CA ILE A 81 1.42 3.44 -1.60
C ILE A 81 1.49 4.91 -1.30
N MET A 82 0.43 5.64 -1.61
CA MET A 82 0.34 7.07 -1.40
C MET A 82 -1.10 7.49 -1.16
N ARG A 83 -1.26 8.61 -0.46
CA ARG A 83 -2.57 9.22 -0.21
C ARG A 83 -2.75 10.36 -1.22
N ASP A 84 -3.94 10.52 -1.78
CA ASP A 84 -4.28 11.73 -2.52
C ASP A 84 -4.99 12.77 -1.65
N MET A 85 -5.20 13.97 -2.19
CA MET A 85 -5.80 15.09 -1.46
C MET A 85 -7.30 14.90 -1.16
N VAL A 86 -7.92 13.79 -1.58
CA VAL A 86 -9.36 13.53 -1.45
C VAL A 86 -9.60 12.25 -0.65
N ASP A 87 -8.72 11.95 0.32
CA ASP A 87 -8.88 10.83 1.26
C ASP A 87 -8.90 9.45 0.58
N HIS A 88 -8.24 9.31 -0.59
CA HIS A 88 -8.01 8.00 -1.20
C HIS A 88 -6.58 7.52 -1.00
N ILE A 89 -6.45 6.21 -0.95
CA ILE A 89 -5.18 5.50 -0.93
C ILE A 89 -4.97 4.86 -2.30
N ASN A 90 -3.92 5.25 -2.98
CA ASN A 90 -3.50 4.68 -4.26
C ASN A 90 -2.40 3.66 -4.01
N VAL A 91 -2.66 2.42 -4.43
CA VAL A 91 -1.74 1.28 -4.34
C VAL A 91 -1.34 0.88 -5.75
N VAL A 92 -0.07 1.10 -6.10
CA VAL A 92 0.50 0.66 -7.37
C VAL A 92 1.29 -0.61 -7.12
N TYR A 93 0.79 -1.72 -7.63
CA TYR A 93 1.47 -3.02 -7.62
C TYR A 93 2.31 -3.20 -8.87
N ASN A 94 3.52 -3.71 -8.71
CA ASN A 94 4.38 -4.18 -9.79
C ASN A 94 4.95 -5.56 -9.45
N ARG A 95 4.95 -6.45 -10.44
CA ARG A 95 5.54 -7.79 -10.35
C ARG A 95 7.08 -7.70 -10.37
N TRP A 96 7.76 -8.69 -9.79
CA TRP A 96 9.23 -8.73 -9.78
C TRP A 96 9.86 -9.11 -11.12
N ASP A 97 9.15 -9.87 -11.97
CA ASP A 97 9.61 -10.31 -13.30
C ASP A 97 9.08 -9.45 -14.44
#